data_AF-A0A8S3Q6N4-F1
#
_entry.id   AF-A0A8S3Q6N4-F1
#
_cell.length_a   1.000
_cell.length_b   1.000
_cell.length_c   1.000
_cell.angle_alpha   90.00
_cell.angle_beta   90.00
_cell.angle_gamma   90.00
#
_symmetry.space_group_name_H-M   'P 1'
#
loop_
_entity.id
_entity.type
_entity.pdbx_description
1 polymer ?
#
loop_
_entity_poly.entity_id
_entity_poly.type
_entity_poly.pdbx_seq_one_letter_code
_entity_poly.pdbx_strand_id
1 'polypeptide(L)'
;MIKLLQNIYGNVKAKVKTTDGLSETFTCNSGVRQGCTLSPWLFAMYINELATEIENSGGNGIFIHENFHNVMLLLFADDLALIADTPIDLQRRLNNLEKYCEKWNMTINMDKSNIVVFKNGGKLSKNEKWYFNNEPLKVVSYYKYLGIYFSNRLKWTYCCKTLRMQCEKALNMIKHCMCKLGTRDINLGFKLFDSMVAPILYYGAELWGTEKVKDIETVQNKFCKWLLEWAKRLIIT
;
A
#
# COMPACT_ATOMS: atom_id res chain seq x y z
N MET A 1 13.70 -23.20 21.98
CA MET A 1 12.92 -22.25 21.15
C MET A 1 12.14 -22.94 20.04
N ILE A 2 12.77 -23.69 19.12
CA ILE A 2 12.08 -24.36 17.99
C ILE A 2 10.93 -25.28 18.44
N LYS A 3 11.12 -26.11 19.47
CA LYS A 3 10.06 -26.98 20.04
C LYS A 3 8.83 -26.19 20.52
N LEU A 4 9.03 -24.99 21.06
CA LEU A 4 7.92 -24.14 21.49
C LEU A 4 7.12 -23.65 20.27
N LEU A 5 7.80 -23.27 19.19
CA LEU A 5 7.15 -22.87 17.94
C LEU A 5 6.36 -24.03 17.32
N GLN A 6 6.96 -25.23 17.30
CA GLN A 6 6.28 -26.45 16.84
C GLN A 6 5.04 -26.74 17.68
N ASN A 7 5.09 -26.55 19.01
CA ASN A 7 3.92 -26.74 19.86
C ASN A 7 2.85 -25.67 19.62
N ILE A 8 3.25 -24.40 19.40
CA ILE A 8 2.31 -23.31 19.12
C ILE A 8 1.62 -23.53 17.78
N TYR A 9 2.35 -23.89 16.72
CA TYR A 9 1.83 -23.99 15.35
C TYR A 9 1.42 -25.41 14.93
N GLY A 10 1.75 -26.45 15.69
CA GLY A 10 1.56 -27.84 15.26
C GLY A 10 0.12 -28.33 15.24
N ASN A 11 -0.77 -27.71 16.01
CA ASN A 11 -2.20 -28.10 16.11
C ASN A 11 -3.12 -26.86 16.03
N VAL A 12 -2.83 -25.94 15.10
CA VAL A 12 -3.69 -24.77 14.90
C VAL A 12 -5.03 -25.20 14.32
N LYS A 13 -6.12 -24.78 14.96
CA LYS A 13 -7.49 -24.95 14.48
C LYS A 13 -8.16 -23.59 14.38
N ALA A 14 -9.00 -23.39 13.38
CA ALA A 14 -9.74 -22.15 13.16
C ALA A 14 -11.22 -22.41 12.87
N LYS A 15 -12.01 -21.36 13.04
CA LYS A 15 -13.43 -21.27 12.66
C LYS A 15 -13.68 -19.92 12.02
N VAL A 16 -14.59 -19.87 11.06
CA VAL A 16 -15.05 -18.64 10.42
C VAL A 16 -16.34 -18.20 11.10
N LYS A 17 -16.44 -16.91 11.49
CA LYS A 17 -17.69 -16.31 11.97
C LYS A 17 -18.42 -15.67 10.80
N THR A 18 -19.60 -16.17 10.48
CA THR A 18 -20.51 -15.59 9.48
C THR A 18 -21.72 -14.96 10.18
N THR A 19 -22.64 -14.36 9.41
CA THR A 19 -23.94 -13.89 9.92
C THR A 19 -24.78 -15.02 10.51
N ASP A 20 -24.59 -16.24 10.02
CA ASP A 20 -25.39 -17.42 10.38
C ASP A 20 -24.78 -18.21 11.57
N GLY A 21 -23.61 -17.80 12.07
CA GLY A 21 -22.97 -18.41 13.23
C GLY A 21 -21.48 -18.70 13.02
N LEU A 22 -20.97 -19.69 13.75
CA LEU A 22 -19.60 -20.17 13.61
C LEU A 22 -19.57 -21.40 12.70
N SER A 23 -18.59 -21.45 11.79
CA SER A 23 -18.34 -22.63 10.97
C SER A 23 -17.89 -23.83 11.82
N GLU A 24 -17.84 -25.00 11.17
CA GLU A 24 -17.11 -26.13 11.70
C GLU A 24 -15.62 -25.80 11.88
N THR A 25 -14.99 -26.55 12.78
CA THR A 25 -13.56 -26.39 13.06
C THR A 25 -12.75 -27.04 11.95
N PHE A 26 -11.80 -26.31 11.39
CA PHE A 26 -10.82 -26.85 10.44
C PHE A 26 -9.39 -26.64 10.93
N THR A 27 -8.48 -27.50 10.50
CA THR A 27 -7.04 -27.43 10.82
C THR A 27 -6.33 -26.47 9.89
N CYS A 28 -5.44 -25.64 10.43
CA CYS A 28 -4.58 -24.75 9.66
C CYS A 28 -3.16 -25.35 9.60
N ASN A 29 -2.85 -26.01 8.48
CA ASN A 29 -1.57 -26.71 8.30
C ASN A 29 -0.47 -25.81 7.71
N SER A 30 -0.84 -24.62 7.21
CA SER A 30 0.07 -23.68 6.58
C SER A 30 -0.26 -22.24 7.00
N GLY A 31 0.76 -21.38 6.86
CA GLY A 31 0.65 -19.96 7.18
C GLY A 31 0.93 -19.62 8.64
N VAL A 32 0.91 -18.32 8.91
CA VAL A 32 1.12 -17.74 10.25
C VAL A 32 -0.22 -17.25 10.82
N ARG A 33 -0.34 -17.16 12.15
CA ARG A 33 -1.59 -16.80 12.82
C ARG A 33 -1.80 -15.28 12.78
N GLN A 34 -2.85 -14.83 12.10
CA GLN A 34 -3.23 -13.41 12.15
C GLN A 34 -3.51 -12.96 13.59
N GLY A 35 -2.96 -11.80 13.97
CA GLY A 35 -3.06 -11.26 15.33
C GLY A 35 -2.03 -11.80 16.32
N CYS A 36 -1.21 -12.80 15.96
CA CYS A 36 -0.12 -13.26 16.82
C CYS A 36 1.11 -12.35 16.67
N THR A 37 1.65 -11.86 17.79
CA THR A 37 2.83 -10.98 17.83
C THR A 37 4.08 -11.58 17.17
N LEU A 38 4.17 -12.91 17.13
CA LEU A 38 5.31 -13.62 16.53
C LEU A 38 5.16 -13.84 15.01
N SER A 39 3.94 -13.84 14.49
CA SER A 39 3.68 -14.14 13.08
C SER A 39 4.40 -13.20 12.10
N PRO A 40 4.49 -11.88 12.33
CA PRO A 40 5.27 -10.99 11.47
C PRO A 40 6.76 -11.37 11.39
N TRP A 41 7.36 -11.78 12.51
CA TRP A 41 8.77 -12.20 12.55
C TRP A 41 9.01 -13.50 11.78
N LEU A 42 8.12 -14.48 11.95
CA LEU A 42 8.22 -15.74 11.22
C LEU A 42 8.07 -15.53 9.71
N PHE A 43 7.14 -14.66 9.30
CA PHE A 43 6.98 -14.30 7.90
C PHE A 43 8.21 -13.54 7.36
N ALA A 44 8.77 -12.61 8.13
CA ALA A 44 9.98 -11.89 7.74
C ALA A 44 11.19 -12.83 7.55
N MET A 45 11.38 -13.79 8.46
CA MET A 45 12.43 -14.81 8.33
C MET A 45 12.22 -15.69 7.11
N TYR A 46 10.96 -16.07 6.85
CA TYR A 46 10.59 -16.89 5.72
C TYR A 46 10.90 -16.21 4.38
N ILE A 47 10.49 -14.95 4.21
CA ILE A 47 10.67 -14.21 2.95
C ILE A 47 12.11 -13.70 2.76
N ASN A 48 12.93 -13.66 3.81
CA ASN A 48 14.30 -13.13 3.73
C ASN A 48 15.16 -13.86 2.69
N GLU A 49 14.96 -15.17 2.53
CA GLU A 49 15.70 -15.97 1.55
C GLU A 49 15.41 -15.52 0.10
N LEU A 50 14.21 -15.00 -0.18
CA LEU A 50 13.87 -14.44 -1.50
C LEU A 50 14.77 -13.25 -1.86
N ALA A 51 15.03 -12.37 -0.90
CA ALA A 51 15.90 -11.21 -1.14
C ALA A 51 17.30 -11.66 -1.55
N THR A 52 17.86 -12.64 -0.82
CA THR A 52 19.16 -13.23 -1.14
C THR A 52 19.17 -13.93 -2.50
N GLU A 53 18.13 -14.70 -2.85
CA GLU A 53 18.04 -15.36 -4.16
C GLU A 53 17.96 -14.35 -5.32
N ILE A 54 17.20 -13.26 -5.16
CA ILE A 54 17.08 -12.22 -6.16
C ILE A 54 18.41 -11.47 -6.34
N GLU A 55 19.12 -11.14 -5.25
CA GLU A 55 20.43 -10.49 -5.30
C GLU A 55 21.48 -11.39 -5.98
N ASN A 56 21.52 -12.67 -5.63
CA ASN A 56 22.46 -13.64 -6.20
C ASN A 56 22.20 -13.96 -7.67
N SER A 57 20.97 -13.72 -8.14
CA SER A 57 20.60 -13.98 -9.54
C SER A 57 21.21 -13.00 -10.56
N GLY A 58 21.88 -11.96 -10.07
CA GLY A 58 22.60 -10.99 -10.88
C GLY A 58 21.71 -9.93 -11.54
N GLY A 59 22.37 -9.05 -12.29
CA GLY A 59 21.78 -7.83 -12.82
C GLY A 59 21.99 -6.63 -11.91
N ASN A 60 21.99 -5.46 -12.52
CA ASN A 60 22.04 -4.22 -11.76
C ASN A 60 20.62 -3.94 -11.25
N GLY A 61 20.51 -3.64 -9.95
CA GLY A 61 19.32 -2.97 -9.43
C GLY A 61 19.33 -1.51 -9.84
N ILE A 62 18.33 -0.76 -9.38
CA ILE A 62 18.33 0.69 -9.57
C ILE A 62 19.41 1.31 -8.69
N PHE A 63 20.37 1.97 -9.31
CA PHE A 63 21.34 2.77 -8.60
C PHE A 63 20.67 4.02 -8.03
N ILE A 64 20.78 4.21 -6.71
CA ILE A 64 20.27 5.39 -6.03
C ILE A 64 21.42 6.36 -5.75
N HIS A 65 22.47 5.87 -5.07
CA HIS A 65 23.60 6.68 -4.62
C HIS A 65 24.75 5.77 -4.17
N GLU A 66 25.99 6.26 -4.21
CA GLU A 66 27.22 5.48 -3.95
C GLU A 66 27.26 4.81 -2.57
N ASN A 67 26.63 5.43 -1.56
CA ASN A 67 26.55 4.92 -0.20
C ASN A 67 25.46 3.85 0.03
N PHE A 68 24.68 3.50 -1.00
CA PHE A 68 23.56 2.57 -0.88
C PHE A 68 23.67 1.45 -1.91
N HIS A 69 23.21 0.25 -1.52
CA HIS A 69 23.09 -0.86 -2.44
C HIS A 69 22.02 -0.56 -3.50
N ASN A 70 22.26 -1.07 -4.71
CA ASN A 70 21.29 -0.98 -5.79
C ASN A 70 19.98 -1.66 -5.39
N VAL A 71 18.85 -1.01 -5.65
CA VAL A 71 17.54 -1.51 -5.22
C VAL A 71 16.96 -2.45 -6.27
N MET A 72 16.65 -3.66 -5.84
CA MET A 72 16.19 -4.76 -6.69
C MET A 72 14.78 -5.24 -6.34
N LEU A 73 14.46 -5.15 -5.06
CA LEU A 73 13.29 -5.74 -4.44
C LEU A 73 12.92 -4.88 -3.23
N LEU A 74 11.63 -4.58 -3.09
CA LEU A 74 11.06 -4.02 -1.86
C LEU A 74 10.07 -5.04 -1.30
N LEU A 75 10.19 -5.31 -0.01
CA LEU A 75 9.32 -6.23 0.73
C LEU A 75 8.62 -5.47 1.85
N PHE A 76 7.30 -5.54 1.88
CA PHE A 76 6.50 -5.02 2.97
C PHE A 76 5.36 -6.00 3.28
N ALA A 77 5.56 -6.86 4.28
CA ALA A 77 4.66 -7.99 4.52
C ALA A 77 4.41 -8.77 3.21
N ASP A 78 3.16 -8.97 2.82
CA ASP A 78 2.77 -9.65 1.57
C ASP A 78 2.91 -8.79 0.31
N ASP A 79 3.11 -7.47 0.43
CA ASP A 79 3.36 -6.58 -0.69
C ASP A 79 4.83 -6.69 -1.13
N LEU A 80 5.02 -7.06 -2.40
CA LEU A 80 6.32 -7.22 -3.03
C LEU A 80 6.42 -6.34 -4.28
N ALA A 81 7.53 -5.60 -4.42
CA ALA A 81 7.84 -4.83 -5.63
C ALA A 81 9.22 -5.19 -6.17
N LEU A 82 9.26 -5.79 -7.37
CA LEU A 82 10.49 -5.99 -8.14
C LEU A 82 10.80 -4.75 -8.97
N ILE A 83 12.06 -4.36 -9.01
CA ILE A 83 12.50 -3.15 -9.72
C ILE A 83 13.70 -3.48 -10.62
N ALA A 84 13.67 -2.94 -11.85
CA ALA A 84 14.74 -3.10 -12.82
C ALA A 84 14.75 -1.95 -13.84
N ASP A 85 15.92 -1.65 -14.40
CA ASP A 85 16.08 -0.61 -15.44
C ASP A 85 15.70 -1.09 -16.84
N THR A 86 15.72 -2.40 -17.09
CA THR A 86 15.42 -2.97 -18.41
C THR A 86 14.28 -3.98 -18.37
N PRO A 87 13.49 -4.10 -19.46
CA PRO A 87 12.44 -5.13 -19.55
C PRO A 87 12.98 -6.55 -19.37
N ILE A 88 14.18 -6.82 -19.89
CA ILE A 88 14.84 -8.13 -19.83
C ILE A 88 15.20 -8.47 -18.39
N ASP A 89 15.79 -7.53 -17.65
CA ASP A 89 16.15 -7.74 -16.25
C ASP A 89 14.90 -7.95 -15.39
N LEU A 90 13.82 -7.21 -15.65
CA LEU A 90 12.56 -7.41 -14.92
C LEU A 90 11.98 -8.81 -15.18
N GLN A 91 11.97 -9.28 -16.43
CA GLN A 91 11.51 -10.64 -16.73
C GLN A 91 12.39 -11.71 -16.07
N ARG A 92 13.72 -11.52 -16.05
CA ARG A 92 14.62 -12.44 -15.34
C ARG A 92 14.27 -12.51 -13.85
N ARG A 93 14.01 -11.36 -13.21
CA ARG A 93 13.60 -11.29 -11.80
C ARG A 93 12.26 -11.99 -11.56
N LEU A 94 11.29 -11.82 -12.45
CA LEU A 94 10.00 -12.52 -12.40
C LEU A 94 10.19 -14.04 -12.47
N ASN A 95 11.05 -14.53 -13.38
CA ASN A 95 11.34 -15.96 -13.50
C ASN A 95 12.01 -16.54 -12.24
N ASN A 96 12.84 -15.74 -11.55
CA ASN A 96 13.45 -16.16 -10.29
C ASN A 96 12.43 -16.18 -9.15
N LEU A 97 11.53 -15.19 -9.12
CA LEU A 97 10.41 -15.17 -8.19
C LEU A 97 9.48 -16.38 -8.40
N GLU A 98 9.22 -16.77 -9.65
CA GLU A 98 8.47 -17.99 -9.99
C GLU A 98 9.11 -19.24 -9.39
N LYS A 99 10.41 -19.46 -9.61
CA LYS A 99 11.16 -20.58 -9.01
C LYS A 99 11.11 -20.58 -7.48
N TYR A 100 11.24 -19.40 -6.87
CA TYR A 100 11.14 -19.26 -5.42
C TYR A 100 9.73 -19.63 -4.93
N CYS A 101 8.69 -19.13 -5.61
CA CYS A 101 7.31 -19.44 -5.29
C CYS A 101 7.02 -20.94 -5.42
N GLU A 102 7.56 -21.62 -6.42
CA GLU A 102 7.46 -23.08 -6.56
C GLU A 102 8.16 -23.82 -5.42
N LYS A 103 9.42 -23.46 -5.12
CA LYS A 103 10.22 -24.05 -4.03
C LYS A 103 9.54 -23.94 -2.67
N TRP A 104 8.91 -22.79 -2.42
CA TRP A 104 8.31 -22.45 -1.13
C TRP A 104 6.78 -22.60 -1.11
N ASN A 105 6.19 -23.16 -2.16
CA ASN A 105 4.74 -23.34 -2.31
C ASN A 105 3.94 -22.05 -2.01
N MET A 106 4.42 -20.93 -2.55
CA MET A 106 3.74 -19.64 -2.48
C MET A 106 2.96 -19.38 -3.77
N THR A 107 1.82 -18.70 -3.63
CA THR A 107 0.99 -18.33 -4.78
C THR A 107 0.88 -16.82 -4.87
N ILE A 108 1.19 -16.28 -6.05
CA ILE A 108 1.00 -14.85 -6.34
C ILE A 108 -0.44 -14.61 -6.79
N ASN A 109 -1.03 -13.52 -6.29
CA ASN A 109 -2.33 -13.07 -6.77
C ASN A 109 -2.16 -12.28 -8.08
N MET A 110 -2.36 -12.94 -9.21
CA MET A 110 -2.20 -12.34 -10.54
C MET A 110 -3.16 -11.18 -10.82
N ASP A 111 -4.34 -11.13 -10.18
CA ASP A 111 -5.28 -10.02 -10.34
C ASP A 111 -4.78 -8.73 -9.68
N LYS A 112 -4.03 -8.86 -8.58
CA LYS A 112 -3.43 -7.74 -7.85
C LYS A 112 -2.07 -7.34 -8.40
N SER A 113 -1.31 -8.28 -8.96
CA SER A 113 0.02 -8.05 -9.51
C SER A 113 -0.03 -7.36 -10.87
N ASN A 114 0.65 -6.22 -10.99
CA ASN A 114 0.69 -5.42 -12.21
C ASN A 114 2.10 -4.88 -12.46
N ILE A 115 2.38 -4.50 -13.71
CA ILE A 115 3.61 -3.82 -14.11
C ILE A 115 3.36 -2.32 -14.29
N VAL A 116 4.25 -1.51 -13.74
CA VAL A 116 4.31 -0.07 -14.02
C VAL A 116 5.63 0.24 -14.70
N VAL A 117 5.55 0.84 -15.88
CA VAL A 117 6.74 1.26 -16.64
C VAL A 117 6.91 2.76 -16.48
N PHE A 118 7.93 3.19 -15.74
CA PHE A 118 8.25 4.60 -15.57
C PHE A 118 9.02 5.13 -16.78
N LYS A 119 8.47 6.12 -17.49
CA LYS A 119 9.14 6.73 -18.64
C LYS A 119 8.67 8.15 -18.91
N ASN A 120 9.58 8.96 -19.45
CA ASN A 120 9.32 10.36 -19.77
C ASN A 120 8.71 10.55 -21.18
N GLY A 121 7.62 9.82 -21.47
CA GLY A 121 6.92 9.89 -22.77
C GLY A 121 7.07 8.63 -23.64
N GLY A 122 6.53 8.69 -24.86
CA GLY A 122 6.51 7.57 -25.80
C GLY A 122 5.44 6.50 -25.51
N LYS A 123 5.09 5.73 -26.55
CA LYS A 123 4.20 4.56 -26.40
C LYS A 123 4.97 3.38 -25.82
N LEU A 124 4.26 2.45 -25.17
CA LEU A 124 4.83 1.16 -24.80
C LEU A 124 5.29 0.43 -26.08
N SER A 125 6.51 -0.07 -26.09
CA SER A 125 7.03 -0.90 -27.16
C SER A 125 6.26 -2.22 -27.21
N LYS A 126 6.16 -2.83 -28.40
CA LYS A 126 5.52 -4.15 -28.55
C LYS A 126 6.24 -5.26 -27.76
N ASN A 127 7.52 -5.05 -27.47
CA ASN A 127 8.39 -6.01 -26.78
C ASN A 127 8.42 -5.80 -25.25
N GLU A 128 7.79 -4.72 -24.74
CA GLU A 128 7.63 -4.48 -23.30
C GLU A 128 6.42 -5.28 -22.79
N LYS A 129 6.62 -6.60 -22.67
CA LYS A 129 5.65 -7.55 -22.14
C LYS A 129 6.33 -8.42 -21.11
N TRP A 130 5.61 -8.68 -20.03
CA TRP A 130 6.11 -9.48 -18.93
C TRP A 130 5.14 -10.59 -18.62
N TYR A 131 5.69 -11.73 -18.20
CA TYR A 131 4.94 -12.94 -17.90
C TYR A 131 5.35 -13.46 -16.53
N PHE A 132 4.41 -14.09 -15.84
CA PHE A 132 4.66 -14.82 -14.61
C PHE A 132 3.89 -16.14 -14.72
N ASN A 133 4.54 -17.29 -14.54
CA ASN A 133 3.93 -18.61 -14.78
C ASN A 133 3.32 -18.74 -16.20
N ASN A 134 4.01 -18.19 -17.21
CA ASN A 134 3.53 -18.07 -18.60
C ASN A 134 2.25 -17.24 -18.81
N GLU A 135 1.71 -16.60 -17.78
CA GLU A 135 0.56 -15.70 -17.89
C GLU A 135 1.01 -14.24 -18.02
N PRO A 136 0.42 -13.43 -18.94
CA PRO A 136 0.83 -12.05 -19.13
C PRO A 136 0.42 -11.17 -17.95
N LEU A 137 1.37 -10.44 -17.39
CA LEU A 137 1.09 -9.41 -16.38
C LEU A 137 0.56 -8.13 -17.03
N LYS A 138 -0.48 -7.55 -16.42
CA LYS A 138 -1.10 -6.32 -16.91
C LYS A 138 -0.18 -5.12 -16.68
N VAL A 139 0.06 -4.35 -17.73
CA VAL A 139 0.77 -3.07 -17.65
C VAL A 139 -0.25 -1.96 -17.36
N VAL A 140 -0.02 -1.16 -16.31
CA VAL A 140 -0.93 -0.10 -15.86
C VAL A 140 -0.24 1.25 -15.79
N SER A 141 -1.01 2.32 -16.05
CA SER A 141 -0.51 3.71 -15.93
C SER A 141 -0.53 4.22 -14.49
N TYR A 142 -1.33 3.59 -13.62
CA TYR A 142 -1.46 3.93 -12.22
C TYR A 142 -1.47 2.66 -11.39
N TYR A 143 -0.71 2.65 -10.30
CA TYR A 143 -0.67 1.54 -9.37
C TYR A 143 -0.67 2.03 -7.94
N LYS A 144 -1.41 1.34 -7.07
CA LYS A 144 -1.47 1.66 -5.65
C LYS A 144 -0.47 0.78 -4.93
N TYR A 145 0.55 1.38 -4.33
CA TYR A 145 1.55 0.69 -3.52
C TYR A 145 1.59 1.33 -2.14
N LEU A 146 1.42 0.52 -1.09
CA LEU A 146 1.37 0.98 0.30
C LEU A 146 0.48 2.21 0.49
N GLY A 147 -0.77 2.14 0.02
CA GLY A 147 -1.71 3.25 0.18
C GLY A 147 -1.56 4.43 -0.80
N ILE A 148 -0.42 4.57 -1.49
CA ILE A 148 -0.09 5.71 -2.37
C ILE A 148 -0.23 5.31 -3.84
N TYR A 149 -0.77 6.21 -4.66
CA TYR A 149 -0.85 5.98 -6.10
C TYR A 149 0.37 6.53 -6.83
N PHE A 150 1.10 5.63 -7.49
CA PHE A 150 2.16 5.95 -8.42
C PHE A 150 1.58 6.05 -9.82
N SER A 151 1.93 7.10 -10.56
CA SER A 151 1.69 7.16 -11.99
C SER A 151 2.95 6.80 -12.76
N ASN A 152 2.81 6.26 -13.96
CA ASN A 152 3.92 5.94 -14.86
C ASN A 152 4.80 7.14 -15.26
N ARG A 153 4.35 8.36 -14.96
CA ARG A 153 5.11 9.61 -15.14
C ARG A 153 5.52 10.27 -13.83
N LEU A 154 5.32 9.59 -12.71
CA LEU A 154 5.59 10.09 -11.35
C LEU A 154 4.95 11.45 -11.04
N LYS A 155 3.78 11.72 -11.65
CA LYS A 155 2.91 12.85 -11.28
C LYS A 155 2.03 12.48 -10.10
N TRP A 156 1.91 13.38 -9.13
CA TRP A 156 1.17 13.15 -7.89
C TRP A 156 -0.28 13.62 -7.91
N THR A 157 -0.72 14.25 -9.01
CA THR A 157 -2.09 14.80 -9.14
C THR A 157 -3.18 13.78 -8.85
N TYR A 158 -3.06 12.55 -9.36
CA TYR A 158 -4.02 11.49 -9.08
C TYR A 158 -3.97 11.02 -7.62
N CYS A 159 -2.76 10.85 -7.07
CA CYS A 159 -2.56 10.51 -5.67
C CYS A 159 -3.24 11.52 -4.74
N CYS A 160 -2.92 12.80 -4.88
CA CYS A 160 -3.48 13.85 -4.04
C CYS A 160 -5.01 13.97 -4.20
N LYS A 161 -5.54 13.76 -5.40
CA LYS A 161 -7.00 13.68 -5.61
C LYS A 161 -7.62 12.53 -4.82
N THR A 162 -6.99 11.35 -4.80
CA THR A 162 -7.49 10.20 -4.02
C THR A 162 -7.40 10.42 -2.52
N LEU A 163 -6.30 10.99 -2.01
CA LEU A 163 -6.15 11.37 -0.60
C LEU A 163 -7.21 12.40 -0.20
N ARG A 164 -7.42 13.44 -1.02
CA ARG A 164 -8.49 14.42 -0.81
C ARG A 164 -9.86 13.77 -0.69
N MET A 165 -10.22 12.84 -1.57
CA MET A 165 -11.51 12.15 -1.49
C MET A 165 -11.66 11.35 -0.18
N GLN A 166 -10.60 10.74 0.32
CA GLN A 166 -10.61 10.04 1.61
C GLN A 166 -10.76 11.03 2.77
N CYS A 167 -10.00 12.13 2.74
CA CYS A 167 -10.12 13.22 3.72
C CYS A 167 -11.52 13.84 3.74
N GLU A 168 -12.15 14.05 2.58
CA GLU A 168 -13.51 14.58 2.50
C GLU A 168 -14.55 13.63 3.13
N LYS A 169 -14.37 12.31 3.02
CA LYS A 169 -15.22 11.32 3.73
C LYS A 169 -15.05 11.43 5.25
N ALA A 170 -13.80 11.45 5.73
CA ALA A 170 -13.51 11.59 7.16
C ALA A 170 -14.05 12.92 7.71
N LEU A 171 -13.88 14.00 6.96
CA LEU A 171 -14.42 15.32 7.28
C LEU A 171 -15.95 15.29 7.37
N ASN A 172 -16.65 14.66 6.42
CA ASN A 172 -18.11 14.55 6.47
C ASN A 172 -18.59 13.75 7.70
N MET A 173 -17.83 12.74 8.12
CA MET A 173 -18.13 12.00 9.35
C MET A 173 -17.98 12.87 10.60
N ILE A 174 -16.92 13.71 10.67
CA ILE A 174 -16.76 14.71 11.75
C ILE A 174 -17.97 15.65 11.78
N LYS A 175 -18.34 16.20 10.61
CA LYS A 175 -19.49 17.11 10.50
C LYS A 175 -20.77 16.48 11.01
N HIS A 176 -21.05 15.26 10.57
CA HIS A 176 -22.23 14.50 10.99
C HIS A 176 -22.23 14.25 12.50
N CYS A 177 -21.10 13.81 13.06
CA CYS A 177 -20.97 13.55 14.50
C CYS A 177 -21.18 14.81 15.34
N MET A 178 -20.52 15.92 14.99
CA MET A 178 -20.65 17.20 15.70
C MET A 178 -22.06 17.77 15.61
N CYS A 179 -22.71 17.69 14.44
CA CYS A 179 -24.11 18.07 14.29
C CYS A 179 -25.04 17.22 15.16
N LYS A 180 -24.82 15.89 15.23
CA LYS A 180 -25.61 14.98 16.07
C LYS A 180 -25.45 15.28 17.57
N LEU A 181 -24.25 15.69 17.98
CA LEU A 181 -23.95 16.13 19.34
C LEU A 181 -24.43 17.56 19.64
N GLY A 182 -24.92 18.30 18.63
CA GLY A 182 -25.34 19.69 18.78
C GLY A 182 -24.20 20.66 19.14
N THR A 183 -22.94 20.27 18.92
CA THR A 183 -21.77 21.08 19.30
C THR A 183 -21.05 21.65 18.09
N ARG A 184 -20.47 22.83 18.28
CA ARG A 184 -19.51 23.47 17.36
C ARG A 184 -18.29 24.00 18.09
N ASP A 185 -17.92 23.32 19.17
CA ASP A 185 -16.69 23.65 19.88
C ASP A 185 -15.50 23.62 18.91
N ILE A 186 -14.83 24.76 18.78
CA ILE A 186 -13.73 24.96 17.83
C ILE A 186 -12.55 24.04 18.18
N ASN A 187 -12.21 23.94 19.46
CA ASN A 187 -11.10 23.13 19.93
C ASN A 187 -11.37 21.64 19.67
N LEU A 188 -12.59 21.17 19.93
CA LEU A 188 -13.01 19.83 19.60
C LEU A 188 -12.95 19.58 18.09
N GLY A 189 -13.43 20.53 17.29
CA GLY A 189 -13.38 20.45 15.82
C GLY A 189 -11.96 20.25 15.32
N PHE A 190 -11.01 21.07 15.77
CA PHE A 190 -9.60 20.92 15.41
C PHE A 190 -9.00 19.61 15.92
N LYS A 191 -9.27 19.20 17.16
CA LYS A 191 -8.83 17.89 17.69
C LYS A 191 -9.32 16.72 16.83
N LEU A 192 -10.59 16.75 16.41
CA LEU A 192 -11.16 15.73 15.52
C LEU A 192 -10.52 15.75 14.14
N PHE A 193 -10.26 16.94 13.59
CA PHE A 193 -9.56 17.09 12.32
C PHE A 193 -8.14 16.50 12.39
N ASP A 194 -7.36 16.88 13.41
CA ASP A 194 -5.98 16.42 13.60
C ASP A 194 -5.91 14.91 13.86
N SER A 195 -6.94 14.33 14.46
CA SER A 195 -6.98 12.89 14.77
C SER A 195 -7.47 12.03 13.59
N MET A 196 -8.32 12.56 12.70
CA MET A 196 -9.02 11.75 11.70
C MET A 196 -8.75 12.15 10.25
N VAL A 197 -8.49 13.44 10.00
CA VAL A 197 -8.27 13.97 8.64
C VAL A 197 -6.79 14.19 8.38
N ALA A 198 -6.06 14.82 9.31
CA ALA A 198 -4.65 15.11 9.15
C ALA A 198 -3.77 13.86 8.87
N PRO A 199 -3.98 12.70 9.52
CA PRO A 199 -3.18 11.51 9.24
C PRO A 199 -3.36 10.99 7.81
N ILE A 200 -4.59 11.09 7.27
CA ILE A 200 -4.88 10.74 5.87
C ILE A 200 -4.24 11.78 4.94
N LEU A 201 -4.33 13.06 5.30
CA LEU A 201 -3.87 14.17 4.49
C LEU A 201 -2.35 14.18 4.31
N TYR A 202 -1.60 13.85 5.36
CA TYR A 202 -0.13 13.87 5.37
C TYR A 202 0.50 12.52 5.00
N TYR A 203 -0.31 11.48 4.78
CA TYR A 203 0.21 10.17 4.42
C TYR A 203 0.96 10.22 3.08
N GLY A 204 2.25 9.91 3.08
CA GLY A 204 3.10 9.94 1.89
C GLY A 204 3.60 11.32 1.49
N ALA A 205 3.50 12.34 2.36
CA ALA A 205 3.92 13.70 2.08
C ALA A 205 5.41 13.81 1.71
N GLU A 206 6.24 12.89 2.18
CA GLU A 206 7.63 12.74 1.80
C GLU A 206 7.82 12.48 0.29
N LEU A 207 6.81 11.95 -0.39
CA LEU A 207 6.82 11.70 -1.84
C LEU A 207 6.12 12.84 -2.60
N TRP A 208 4.82 13.02 -2.34
CA TRP A 208 3.99 13.94 -3.12
C TRP A 208 4.13 15.41 -2.70
N GLY A 209 4.66 15.68 -1.50
CA GLY A 209 4.83 17.04 -0.97
C GLY A 209 5.93 17.85 -1.67
N THR A 210 6.65 17.22 -2.60
CA THR A 210 7.62 17.85 -3.49
C THR A 210 6.97 18.79 -4.51
N GLU A 211 5.68 18.59 -4.82
CA GLU A 211 4.91 19.43 -5.74
C GLU A 211 3.92 20.33 -4.98
N LYS A 212 3.63 21.52 -5.52
CA LYS A 212 2.58 22.38 -4.95
C LYS A 212 1.20 21.83 -5.34
N VAL A 213 0.52 21.17 -4.40
CA VAL A 213 -0.76 20.53 -4.66
C VAL A 213 -1.94 21.25 -3.98
N LYS A 214 -2.81 21.85 -4.79
CA LYS A 214 -4.00 22.60 -4.34
C LYS A 214 -5.04 21.76 -3.58
N ASP A 215 -5.05 20.44 -3.78
CA ASP A 215 -6.04 19.55 -3.19
C ASP A 215 -5.96 19.52 -1.66
N ILE A 216 -4.77 19.73 -1.08
CA ILE A 216 -4.52 19.71 0.36
C ILE A 216 -5.15 20.92 1.03
N GLU A 217 -4.81 22.11 0.53
CA GLU A 217 -5.39 23.38 0.97
C GLU A 217 -6.92 23.37 0.83
N THR A 218 -7.44 22.69 -0.20
CA THR A 218 -8.89 22.60 -0.42
C THR A 218 -9.61 21.91 0.73
N VAL A 219 -9.06 20.82 1.28
CA VAL A 219 -9.65 20.10 2.42
C VAL A 219 -9.63 20.97 3.67
N GLN A 220 -8.48 21.56 3.98
CA GLN A 220 -8.31 22.44 5.15
C GLN A 220 -9.25 23.65 5.07
N ASN A 221 -9.31 24.32 3.91
CA ASN A 221 -10.21 25.45 3.68
C ASN A 221 -11.69 25.06 3.82
N LYS A 222 -12.08 23.88 3.32
CA LYS A 222 -13.46 23.36 3.49
C LYS A 222 -13.80 23.12 4.95
N PHE A 223 -12.85 22.61 5.73
CA PHE A 223 -13.03 22.39 7.17
C PHE A 223 -13.17 23.72 7.91
N CYS A 224 -12.22 24.65 7.75
CA CYS A 224 -12.24 25.95 8.41
C CYS A 224 -13.48 26.76 8.06
N LYS A 225 -13.86 26.82 6.77
CA LYS A 225 -15.08 27.53 6.34
C LYS A 225 -16.35 26.97 6.99
N TRP A 226 -16.41 25.65 7.16
CA TRP A 226 -17.54 24.99 7.79
C TRP A 226 -17.58 25.23 9.30
N LEU A 227 -16.44 25.05 9.99
CA LEU A 227 -16.37 25.19 11.45
C LEU A 227 -16.58 26.65 11.90
N LEU A 228 -16.00 27.61 11.18
CA LEU A 228 -15.99 29.04 11.54
C LEU A 228 -17.15 29.86 10.95
N GLU A 229 -18.05 29.23 10.17
CA GLU A 229 -19.16 29.90 9.49
C GLU A 229 -18.77 31.10 8.62
N TRP A 230 -17.63 31.01 7.92
CA TRP A 230 -17.03 32.16 7.23
C TRP A 230 -17.92 32.78 6.14
N ALA A 231 -18.95 32.08 5.64
CA ALA A 231 -19.92 32.58 4.67
C ALA A 231 -21.19 33.21 5.26
N LYS A 232 -21.51 33.02 6.55
CA LYS A 232 -22.74 33.59 7.15
C LYS A 232 -22.55 34.98 7.77
N ARG A 233 -21.30 35.37 8.08
CA ARG A 233 -21.01 36.68 8.68
C ARG A 233 -20.89 37.84 7.69
N LEU A 234 -20.91 37.57 6.37
CA LEU A 234 -20.82 38.61 5.33
C LEU A 234 -22.19 39.09 4.81
N ILE A 235 -23.31 38.60 5.34
CA ILE A 235 -24.67 39.01 4.95
C ILE A 235 -25.37 39.80 6.07
N ILE A 236 -24.66 40.14 7.15
CA ILE A 236 -25.16 40.98 8.24
C ILE A 236 -24.14 42.07 8.55
N THR A 237 -23.96 42.97 7.60
CA THR A 237 -23.42 44.34 7.73
C THR A 237 -23.92 45.13 6.54
#